data_AF-A0A3S0MRH9-F1
#
_entry.id   AF-A0A3S0MRH9-F1
#
_cell.length_a   1.000
_cell.length_b   1.000
_cell.length_c   1.000
_cell.angle_alpha   90.00
_cell.angle_beta   90.00
_cell.angle_gamma   90.00
#
_symmetry.space_group_name_H-M   'P 1'
#
loop_
_entity.id
_entity.type
_entity.pdbx_description
1 polymer ?
#
loop_
_entity_poly.entity_id
_entity_poly.type
_entity_poly.pdbx_seq_one_letter_code
_entity_poly.pdbx_strand_id
1 'polypeptide(L)' 'MSDSVSIIPTGAVSVTVASVGPQGPKGEAGEPGANGSGVPSGGLPGQVLMKSSTEAFAIEWAEVPQPDEIDGGTF' A
#
# COMPACT_ATOMS: atom_id res chain seq x y z
N MET A 1 -19.58 41.87 9.70
CA MET A 1 -20.64 42.07 10.71
C MET A 1 -20.16 41.34 11.94
N SER A 2 -19.68 42.09 12.94
CA SER A 2 -19.20 41.53 14.20
C SER A 2 -20.21 41.94 15.25
N ASP A 3 -20.95 40.98 15.79
CA ASP A 3 -21.87 41.27 16.89
C ASP A 3 -21.05 41.60 18.14
N SER A 4 -21.18 42.84 18.60
CA SER A 4 -20.47 43.34 19.76
C SER A 4 -21.21 42.90 21.02
N VAL A 5 -20.61 42.03 21.82
CA VAL A 5 -21.13 41.66 23.14
C VAL A 5 -20.56 42.63 24.18
N SER A 6 -21.43 43.45 24.75
CA SER A 6 -21.10 44.34 25.87
C SER A 6 -21.41 43.63 27.19
N ILE A 7 -20.40 43.48 28.04
CA ILE A 7 -20.51 42.83 29.35
C ILE A 7 -20.34 43.90 30.45
N ILE A 8 -21.39 44.14 31.23
CA ILE A 8 -21.31 44.85 32.52
C ILE A 8 -21.82 43.89 33.61
N PRO A 9 -20.94 43.21 34.36
CA PRO A 9 -21.42 42.39 35.47
C PRO A 9 -20.72 42.73 36.80
N THR A 10 -21.52 43.12 37.79
CA THR A 10 -21.17 43.11 39.23
C THR A 10 -21.34 41.71 39.81
N GLY A 11 -20.86 40.67 39.10
CA GLY A 11 -21.05 39.27 39.45
C GLY A 11 -20.30 38.32 38.52
N ALA A 12 -19.94 37.13 39.03
CA ALA A 12 -19.13 36.16 38.29
C ALA A 12 -19.78 35.77 36.96
N VAL A 13 -19.03 35.94 35.86
CA VAL A 13 -19.42 35.51 34.52
C VAL A 13 -18.93 34.08 34.33
N SER A 14 -19.84 33.12 34.32
CA SER A 14 -19.52 31.73 33.99
C SER A 14 -19.59 31.55 32.47
N VAL A 15 -18.44 31.45 31.82
CA VAL A 15 -18.34 31.04 30.42
C VAL A 15 -18.33 29.51 30.38
N THR A 16 -19.46 28.90 30.01
CA THR A 16 -19.52 27.46 29.77
C THR A 16 -18.89 27.16 28.42
N VAL A 17 -17.63 26.71 28.41
CA VAL A 17 -17.03 26.12 27.22
C VAL A 17 -17.71 24.76 27.02
N ALA A 18 -18.56 24.65 25.99
CA ALA A 18 -19.06 23.36 25.56
C ALA A 18 -17.83 22.53 25.13
N SER A 19 -17.50 21.49 25.89
CA SER A 19 -16.40 20.60 25.54
C SER A 19 -16.72 19.99 24.16
N VAL A 20 -15.82 20.21 23.20
CA VAL A 20 -15.90 19.52 21.90
C VAL A 20 -15.93 18.02 22.19
N GLY A 21 -16.87 17.32 21.56
CA GLY A 21 -17.09 15.89 21.76
C GLY A 21 -15.85 15.05 21.41
N PRO A 22 -15.80 13.78 21.84
CA PRO A 22 -14.67 12.92 21.53
C PRO A 22 -14.47 12.81 20.01
N GLN A 23 -13.22 12.77 19.58
CA GLN A 23 -12.90 12.45 18.19
C GLN A 23 -13.50 11.08 17.83
N GLY A 24 -14.10 10.99 16.64
CA GLY A 24 -14.68 9.75 16.14
C GLY A 24 -13.64 8.64 15.96
N PRO A 25 -14.10 7.39 15.74
CA PRO A 25 -13.19 6.27 15.50
C PRO A 25 -12.33 6.51 14.26
N LYS A 26 -11.16 5.86 14.25
CA LYS A 26 -10.31 5.80 13.05
C LYS A 26 -11.09 5.13 11.91
N GLY A 27 -10.97 5.66 10.70
CA GLY A 27 -11.55 5.05 9.49
C GLY A 27 -10.98 3.65 9.20
N GLU A 28 -11.66 2.93 8.32
CA GLU A 28 -11.24 1.60 7.87
C GLU A 28 -9.89 1.65 7.14
N ALA A 29 -9.22 0.50 7.11
CA ALA A 29 -8.00 0.35 6.32
C ALA A 29 -8.31 0.51 4.82
N GLY A 30 -7.35 1.02 4.05
CA GLY A 30 -7.49 1.10 2.59
C GLY A 30 -7.42 -0.28 1.93
N GLU A 31 -7.99 -0.38 0.74
CA GLU A 31 -7.87 -1.56 -0.12
C GLU A 31 -6.40 -1.87 -0.46
N PRO A 32 -6.03 -3.16 -0.64
CA PRO A 32 -4.73 -3.53 -1.17
C PRO A 32 -4.40 -2.85 -2.50
N GLY A 33 -3.11 -2.58 -2.73
CA GLY A 33 -2.64 -2.06 -4.01
C GLY A 33 -2.89 -3.04 -5.15
N ALA A 34 -3.04 -2.52 -6.37
CA ALA A 34 -3.19 -3.35 -7.56
C ALA A 34 -1.96 -4.25 -7.78
N ASN A 35 -2.18 -5.43 -8.37
CA ASN A 35 -1.10 -6.29 -8.82
C ASN A 35 -0.21 -5.54 -9.84
N GLY A 36 1.10 -5.79 -9.80
CA GLY A 36 2.04 -5.24 -10.77
C GLY A 36 1.69 -5.70 -12.19
N SER A 37 1.54 -4.75 -13.12
CA SER A 37 1.27 -5.07 -14.52
C SER A 37 2.43 -5.88 -15.13
N GLY A 38 2.11 -7.00 -15.78
CA GLY A 38 3.09 -7.84 -16.48
C GLY A 38 3.72 -8.96 -15.65
N VAL A 39 3.39 -9.11 -14.37
CA VAL A 39 3.83 -10.27 -13.57
C VAL A 39 2.72 -11.32 -13.50
N PRO A 40 2.94 -12.55 -14.00
CA PRO A 40 1.99 -13.64 -13.86
C PRO A 40 1.71 -13.94 -12.39
N SER A 41 0.44 -14.06 -12.02
CA SER A 41 0.05 -14.49 -10.69
C SER A 41 0.43 -15.95 -10.42
N GLY A 42 0.82 -16.28 -9.20
CA GLY A 42 1.06 -17.68 -8.77
C GLY A 42 2.53 -18.08 -8.83
N GLY A 43 2.78 -19.27 -9.38
CA GLY A 43 4.09 -19.95 -9.39
C GLY A 43 4.17 -21.09 -8.39
N LEU A 44 4.97 -22.11 -8.70
CA LEU A 44 5.33 -23.20 -7.78
C LEU A 44 6.68 -22.92 -7.11
N PRO A 45 6.93 -23.44 -5.89
CA PRO A 45 8.25 -23.36 -5.26
C PRO A 45 9.33 -23.96 -6.18
N GLY A 46 10.42 -23.22 -6.37
CA GLY A 46 11.53 -23.62 -7.24
C GLY A 46 11.43 -23.08 -8.67
N GLN A 47 10.31 -22.47 -9.06
CA GLN A 47 10.19 -21.83 -10.37
C GLN A 47 10.82 -20.43 -10.39
N VAL A 48 11.21 -20.00 -11.59
CA VAL A 48 11.77 -18.69 -11.87
C VAL A 48 10.95 -17.96 -12.93
N LEU A 49 10.95 -16.62 -12.87
CA LEU A 49 10.40 -15.81 -13.94
C LEU A 49 11.40 -15.74 -15.10
N MET A 50 10.97 -16.19 -16.28
CA MET A 50 11.76 -16.17 -17.50
C MET A 50 11.07 -15.34 -18.57
N LYS A 51 11.84 -14.67 -19.43
CA LYS A 51 11.31 -13.94 -20.58
C LYS A 51 10.77 -14.95 -21.60
N SER A 52 9.49 -14.83 -21.98
CA SER A 52 8.82 -15.80 -22.84
C SER A 52 8.78 -15.40 -24.32
N SER A 53 8.99 -14.12 -24.65
CA SER A 53 9.08 -13.65 -26.04
C SER A 53 10.00 -12.43 -26.16
N THR A 54 10.08 -11.78 -27.33
CA THR A 54 10.77 -10.48 -27.50
C THR A 54 9.93 -9.29 -27.04
N GLU A 55 8.62 -9.48 -26.84
CA GLU A 55 7.69 -8.42 -26.46
C GLU A 55 8.02 -7.83 -25.08
N ALA A 56 7.65 -6.57 -24.88
CA ALA A 56 7.86 -5.90 -23.60
C ALA A 56 7.05 -6.61 -22.49
N PHE A 57 7.69 -6.86 -21.35
CA PHE A 57 7.08 -7.48 -20.16
C PHE A 57 6.49 -8.89 -20.37
N ALA A 58 6.79 -9.56 -21.48
CA ALA A 58 6.43 -10.95 -21.70
C ALA A 58 7.32 -11.86 -20.84
N ILE A 59 6.82 -12.21 -19.65
CA ILE A 59 7.46 -13.13 -18.70
C ILE A 59 6.48 -14.23 -18.29
N GLU A 60 7.02 -15.41 -17.98
CA GLU A 60 6.26 -16.58 -17.52
C GLU A 60 7.01 -17.32 -16.42
N TRP A 61 6.31 -18.18 -15.68
CA TRP A 61 6.93 -19.12 -14.75
C TRP A 61 7.54 -20.29 -15.53
N ALA A 62 8.82 -20.56 -15.28
CA ALA A 62 9.55 -21.67 -15.84
C ALA A 62 10.35 -22.41 -14.77
N GLU A 63 10.64 -23.69 -15.03
CA GLU A 63 11.61 -24.44 -14.22
C GLU A 63 13.02 -23.88 -14.43
N VAL A 64 13.87 -23.99 -13.41
CA VAL A 64 15.27 -23.57 -13.53
C VAL A 64 15.96 -24.45 -14.59
N PRO A 65 16.52 -23.86 -15.65
CA PRO A 65 17.32 -24.60 -16.62
C PRO A 65 18.42 -25.35 -15.88
N GLN A 66 18.49 -26.67 -16.06
CA GLN A 66 19.62 -27.41 -15.54
C GLN A 66 20.87 -26.92 -16.28
N PRO A 67 22.01 -26.70 -15.59
CA PRO A 67 23.25 -26.49 -16.30
C PRO A 67 23.44 -27.70 -17.21
N ASP A 68 23.61 -27.48 -18.52
CA ASP A 68 24.07 -28.54 -19.40
C ASP A 68 25.35 -29.07 -18.76
N GLU A 69 25.33 -30.32 -18.28
CA GLU A 69 26.53 -30.95 -17.76
C GLU A 69 27.56 -30.89 -18.89
N ILE A 70 28.55 -30.03 -18.73
CA ILE A 70 29.71 -29.92 -19.61
C ILE A 70 30.35 -31.30 -19.64
N ASP A 71 30.03 -32.05 -20.69
CA ASP A 71 30.41 -33.45 -20.88
C ASP A 71 31.93 -33.59 -20.88
N GLY A 72 32.49 -33.83 -19.69
CA GLY A 72 33.82 -34.39 -19.44
C GLY A 72 35.01 -33.86 -20.26
N GLY A 73 34.98 -32.59 -20.69
CA GLY A 73 36.01 -32.00 -21.55
C GLY A 73 37.36 -31.94 -20.85
N THR A 74 38.19 -32.97 -21.09
CA THR A 74 39.61 -32.98 -20.76
C THR A 74 40.29 -31.82 -21.51
N PHE A 75 40.91 -30.94 -20.75
CA PHE A 75 41.73 -29.82 -21.23
C PHE A 75 43.04 -30.30 -21.87
#